data_AF-A0A7V8WQX3-F1
#
_entry.id   AF-A0A7V8WQX3-F1
#
_cell.length_a   1.000
_cell.length_b   1.000
_cell.length_c   1.000
_cell.angle_alpha   90.00
_cell.angle_beta   90.00
_cell.angle_gamma   90.00
#
_symmetry.space_group_name_H-M   'P 1'
#
loop_
_entity.id
_entity.type
_entity.pdbx_description
1 polymer ?
#
loop_
_entity_poly.entity_id
_entity_poly.type
_entity_poly.pdbx_seq_one_letter_code
_entity_poly.pdbx_strand_id
1 'polypeptide(L)'
;MAATTTAPTVPADLDALVRVGPRDELAPVTVVSGGRHGIAVFAVAGGERVYAVDNRCPHMGFPLHKGSVRDGILTCHWHHARFDLASGGTFDQFADDVQTYAVVNDDGIVYVDPRSHRADRVDHAKERLRDGLEQSINLVLAKNVLALLEAGVAPAEVLAIGGAFGARYREAGWRSGLTILTAMGNILPRLDPDDRVFALYHGLVNVARDCAGQPPRHPLDSLPEAATPPDRLKAWFRQFVEVRDSDGAERALLTAVTNDPAPAVLADLLASAGTDHAFLDGGHTLDFVNKARELLDLIGWEHAAAILPSLTPVLAASRRSEELNSWRHPVDLIALLDPVFARLDDLAARAGADPAWHASDEFIATLHGDDPAAIVAALTTALEVGAPPTAVTRAVSYAAALRVARFHTSNEFGDWITVLHTFTYANATHQLMRRSPSAALLRGVYHGALSLYLDRFLNMPAARLSHERPAGLETLPVEPGALLAH
;
A
#
# COMPACT_ATOMS: atom_id res chain seq x y z
N MET A 1 20.97 -22.53 -9.85
CA MET A 1 22.28 -23.15 -9.54
C MET A 1 22.16 -23.77 -8.17
N ALA A 2 22.36 -25.08 -8.03
CA ALA A 2 22.27 -25.76 -6.73
C ALA A 2 23.37 -25.20 -5.81
N ALA A 3 22.96 -24.52 -4.73
CA ALA A 3 23.88 -24.12 -3.68
C ALA A 3 24.56 -25.38 -3.15
N THR A 4 25.85 -25.49 -3.41
CA THR A 4 26.68 -26.59 -2.91
C THR A 4 26.85 -26.32 -1.42
N THR A 5 26.08 -27.01 -0.58
CA THR A 5 26.24 -27.01 0.87
C THR A 5 27.61 -27.59 1.18
N THR A 6 28.60 -26.71 1.36
CA THR A 6 29.88 -27.07 1.94
C THR A 6 29.61 -27.60 3.34
N ALA A 7 29.97 -28.87 3.59
CA ALA A 7 29.92 -29.46 4.92
C ALA A 7 30.68 -28.54 5.90
N PRO A 8 30.12 -28.22 7.08
CA PRO A 8 30.77 -27.32 8.01
C PRO A 8 32.12 -27.92 8.40
N THR A 9 33.19 -27.16 8.17
CA THR A 9 34.53 -27.49 8.64
C THR A 9 34.51 -27.51 10.16
N VAL A 10 34.67 -28.69 10.74
CA VAL A 10 34.83 -28.87 12.19
C VAL A 10 35.96 -27.95 12.67
N PRO A 11 35.71 -27.00 13.58
CA PRO A 11 36.80 -26.22 14.16
C PRO A 11 37.79 -27.16 14.85
N ALA A 12 39.07 -26.98 14.59
CA ALA A 12 40.14 -27.79 15.18
C ALA A 12 40.30 -27.58 16.71
N ASP A 13 39.54 -26.65 17.30
CA ASP A 13 39.62 -26.26 18.70
C ASP A 13 38.31 -26.62 19.44
N LEU A 14 38.39 -27.65 20.29
CA LEU A 14 37.27 -28.10 21.13
C LEU A 14 36.94 -27.13 22.25
N ASP A 15 37.87 -26.26 22.67
CA ASP A 15 37.63 -25.28 23.75
C ASP A 15 36.63 -24.18 23.32
N ALA A 16 36.46 -24.01 22.00
CA ALA A 16 35.45 -23.12 21.43
C ALA A 16 34.05 -23.75 21.33
N LEU A 17 33.91 -25.05 21.65
CA LEU A 17 32.66 -25.79 21.56
C LEU A 17 31.99 -25.98 22.93
N VAL A 18 30.66 -26.11 22.92
CA VAL A 18 29.88 -26.38 24.13
C VAL A 18 29.78 -27.89 24.32
N ARG A 19 30.44 -28.41 25.35
CA ARG A 19 30.35 -29.82 25.73
C ARG A 19 28.93 -30.16 26.19
N VAL A 20 28.32 -31.17 25.57
CA VAL A 20 26.98 -31.69 25.95
C VAL A 20 27.11 -32.86 26.91
N GLY A 21 27.93 -33.86 26.57
CA GLY A 21 28.13 -35.06 27.38
C GLY A 21 28.52 -36.30 26.55
N PRO A 22 28.73 -37.45 27.20
CA PRO A 22 28.98 -38.73 26.50
C PRO A 22 27.76 -39.11 25.64
N ARG A 23 28.00 -39.51 24.39
CA ARG A 23 26.94 -39.83 23.42
C ARG A 23 25.96 -40.89 23.93
N ASP A 24 26.49 -41.93 24.57
CA ASP A 24 25.72 -43.10 25.02
C ASP A 24 24.94 -42.82 26.32
N GLU A 25 25.15 -41.66 26.94
CA GLU A 25 24.49 -41.23 28.18
C GLU A 25 23.53 -40.05 27.94
N LEU A 26 23.39 -39.58 26.70
CA LEU A 26 22.50 -38.46 26.39
C LEU A 26 21.04 -38.81 26.65
N ALA A 27 20.36 -37.95 27.41
CA ALA A 27 18.90 -37.96 27.48
C ALA A 27 18.30 -37.68 26.09
N PRO A 28 17.04 -38.08 25.81
CA PRO A 28 16.39 -37.84 24.52
C PRO A 28 16.46 -36.38 24.07
N VAL A 29 16.44 -35.45 25.02
CA VAL A 29 16.76 -34.04 24.80
C VAL A 29 17.58 -33.48 25.96
N THR A 30 18.60 -32.69 25.63
CA THR A 30 19.43 -31.94 26.58
C THR A 30 19.49 -30.48 26.14
N VAL A 31 19.38 -29.54 27.08
CA VAL A 31 19.51 -28.10 26.76
C VAL A 31 20.86 -27.60 27.27
N VAL A 32 21.66 -27.03 26.37
CA VAL A 32 22.95 -26.41 26.71
C VAL A 32 22.92 -24.90 26.46
N SER A 33 23.84 -24.16 27.08
CA SER A 33 23.96 -22.72 26.89
C SER A 33 24.59 -22.39 25.54
N GLY A 34 23.92 -21.58 24.72
CA GLY A 34 24.49 -20.89 23.56
C GLY A 34 24.90 -19.45 23.88
N GLY A 35 25.19 -19.15 25.15
CA GLY A 35 25.41 -17.78 25.63
C GLY A 35 24.10 -17.09 26.01
N ARG A 36 23.47 -16.35 25.08
CA ARG A 36 22.24 -15.57 25.34
C ARG A 36 20.93 -16.33 25.09
N HIS A 37 21.02 -17.56 24.59
CA HIS A 37 19.87 -18.44 24.34
C HIS A 37 20.25 -19.89 24.70
N GLY A 38 19.24 -20.76 24.78
CA GLY A 38 19.44 -22.19 24.94
C GLY A 38 19.54 -22.88 23.59
N ILE A 39 20.35 -23.92 23.49
CA ILE A 39 20.39 -24.83 22.35
C ILE A 39 19.82 -26.17 22.81
N ALA A 40 18.81 -26.67 22.11
CA ALA A 40 18.21 -27.97 22.36
C ALA A 40 18.93 -29.03 21.51
N VAL A 41 19.53 -30.00 22.18
CA VAL A 41 20.25 -31.13 21.59
C VAL A 41 19.38 -32.37 21.70
N PHE A 42 18.92 -32.88 20.57
CA PHE A 42 18.05 -34.04 20.46
C PHE A 42 18.86 -35.28 20.07
N ALA A 43 18.79 -36.32 20.89
CA ALA A 43 19.33 -37.64 20.60
C ALA A 43 18.21 -38.53 20.06
N VAL A 44 18.26 -38.86 18.76
CA VAL A 44 17.24 -39.69 18.08
C VAL A 44 17.80 -41.06 17.73
N ALA A 45 16.90 -42.02 17.48
CA ALA A 45 17.26 -43.42 17.24
C ALA A 45 18.21 -43.99 18.31
N GLY A 46 17.89 -43.77 19.58
CA GLY A 46 18.71 -44.26 20.71
C GLY A 46 20.10 -43.61 20.83
N GLY A 47 20.31 -42.42 20.27
CA GLY A 47 21.60 -41.71 20.30
C GLY A 47 22.47 -41.91 19.06
N GLU A 48 22.01 -42.72 18.09
CA GLU A 48 22.71 -42.89 16.80
C GLU A 48 22.80 -41.59 16.01
N ARG A 49 21.83 -40.68 16.14
CA ARG A 49 21.89 -39.36 15.49
C ARG A 49 21.61 -38.29 16.52
N VAL A 50 22.41 -37.23 16.47
CA VAL A 50 22.30 -36.10 17.37
C VAL A 50 22.16 -34.83 16.56
N TYR A 51 21.14 -34.04 16.87
CA TYR A 51 20.83 -32.78 16.21
C TYR A 51 20.77 -31.66 17.24
N ALA A 52 21.26 -30.48 16.89
CA ALA A 52 21.20 -29.31 17.75
C ALA A 52 20.47 -28.17 17.05
N VAL A 53 19.46 -27.61 17.72
CA VAL A 53 18.65 -26.50 17.21
C VAL A 53 18.46 -25.43 18.29
N ASP A 54 18.10 -24.21 17.89
CA ASP A 54 17.75 -23.16 18.86
C ASP A 54 16.58 -23.65 19.72
N ASN A 55 16.67 -23.47 21.03
CA ASN A 55 15.58 -23.87 21.91
C ASN A 55 14.40 -22.90 21.81
N ARG A 56 14.49 -21.77 21.11
CA ARG A 56 13.37 -20.86 20.86
C ARG A 56 12.71 -21.19 19.53
N CYS A 57 11.44 -21.59 19.58
CA CYS A 57 10.64 -21.79 18.40
C CYS A 57 10.63 -20.49 17.57
N PRO A 58 10.99 -20.51 16.29
CA PRO A 58 11.05 -19.31 15.46
C PRO A 58 9.68 -18.65 15.24
N HIS A 59 8.57 -19.33 15.55
CA HIS A 59 7.23 -18.74 15.50
C HIS A 59 7.02 -17.66 16.58
N MET A 60 7.03 -18.06 17.87
CA MET A 60 6.74 -17.17 19.02
C MET A 60 7.63 -17.46 20.25
N GLY A 61 8.81 -18.06 20.05
CA GLY A 61 9.83 -18.22 21.09
C GLY A 61 9.62 -19.35 22.10
N PHE A 62 8.60 -20.20 21.92
CA PHE A 62 8.33 -21.31 22.84
C PHE A 62 9.54 -22.27 22.97
N PRO A 63 9.81 -22.83 24.16
CA PRO A 63 10.91 -23.76 24.34
C PRO A 63 10.73 -25.07 23.54
N LEU A 64 11.55 -25.27 22.50
CA LEU A 64 11.48 -26.41 21.59
C LEU A 64 11.87 -27.75 22.23
N HIS A 65 12.68 -27.75 23.29
CA HIS A 65 12.96 -28.97 24.07
C HIS A 65 11.71 -29.58 24.73
N LYS A 66 10.61 -28.83 24.87
CA LYS A 66 9.31 -29.35 25.31
C LYS A 66 8.47 -29.96 24.19
N GLY A 67 8.94 -29.85 22.95
CA GLY A 67 8.33 -30.44 21.77
C GLY A 67 8.46 -31.96 21.75
N SER A 68 7.78 -32.58 20.78
CA SER A 68 7.91 -34.00 20.49
C SER A 68 8.71 -34.22 19.23
N VAL A 69 9.47 -35.32 19.18
CA VAL A 69 10.25 -35.72 18.01
C VAL A 69 9.76 -37.06 17.52
N ARG A 70 9.47 -37.16 16.23
CA ARG A 70 9.14 -38.42 15.55
C ARG A 70 9.68 -38.41 14.13
N ASP A 71 10.34 -39.48 13.73
CA ASP A 71 10.86 -39.66 12.37
C ASP A 71 11.74 -38.50 11.88
N GLY A 72 12.52 -37.89 12.79
CA GLY A 72 13.38 -36.73 12.52
C GLY A 72 12.66 -35.37 12.53
N ILE A 73 11.33 -35.36 12.70
CA ILE A 73 10.52 -34.14 12.73
C ILE A 73 10.29 -33.72 14.18
N LEU A 74 10.74 -32.51 14.51
CA LEU A 74 10.44 -31.82 15.77
C LEU A 74 9.14 -31.05 15.64
N THR A 75 8.18 -31.30 16.53
CA THR A 75 6.91 -30.57 16.61
C THR A 75 6.88 -29.71 17.87
N CYS A 76 6.75 -28.40 17.70
CA CYS A 76 6.61 -27.47 18.82
C CYS A 76 5.35 -27.79 19.65
N HIS A 77 5.46 -27.84 20.98
CA HIS A 77 4.35 -28.21 21.84
C HIS A 77 3.18 -27.21 21.84
N TRP A 78 3.45 -25.94 21.52
CA TRP A 78 2.45 -24.89 21.68
C TRP A 78 1.56 -24.71 20.45
N HIS A 79 2.16 -24.33 19.32
CA HIS A 79 1.44 -24.04 18.07
C HIS A 79 1.64 -25.13 17.00
N HIS A 80 2.30 -26.23 17.36
CA HIS A 80 2.49 -27.39 16.50
C HIS A 80 3.24 -27.15 15.18
N ALA A 81 4.00 -26.05 15.08
CA ALA A 81 4.96 -25.86 13.99
C ALA A 81 5.98 -27.02 13.97
N ARG A 82 6.23 -27.57 12.79
CA ARG A 82 7.08 -28.73 12.57
C ARG A 82 8.37 -28.33 11.85
N PHE A 83 9.46 -28.96 12.24
CA PHE A 83 10.80 -28.71 11.73
C PHE A 83 11.53 -30.03 11.47
N ASP A 84 12.24 -30.12 10.36
CA ASP A 84 13.24 -31.16 10.17
C ASP A 84 14.44 -30.88 11.08
N LEU A 85 14.80 -31.82 11.97
CA LEU A 85 15.93 -31.65 12.89
C LEU A 85 17.28 -31.57 12.18
N ALA A 86 17.40 -32.15 10.97
CA ALA A 86 18.66 -32.17 10.24
C ALA A 86 18.98 -30.82 9.59
N SER A 87 18.01 -30.26 8.86
CA SER A 87 18.18 -28.97 8.15
C SER A 87 17.71 -27.75 8.94
N GLY A 88 16.78 -27.93 9.87
CA GLY A 88 16.03 -26.84 10.53
C GLY A 88 14.83 -26.35 9.72
N GLY A 89 14.63 -26.87 8.50
CA GLY A 89 13.57 -26.45 7.59
C GLY A 89 12.19 -26.65 8.19
N THR A 90 11.34 -25.62 8.12
CA THR A 90 9.96 -25.73 8.57
C THR A 90 9.06 -26.35 7.51
N PHE A 91 8.09 -27.14 7.97
CA PHE A 91 7.00 -27.63 7.12
C PHE A 91 5.78 -26.71 7.14
N ASP A 92 5.79 -25.69 8.01
CA ASP A 92 4.63 -24.87 8.31
C ASP A 92 4.97 -23.39 8.11
N GLN A 93 4.51 -22.82 7.00
CA GLN A 93 4.91 -21.48 6.52
C GLN A 93 4.59 -20.31 7.47
N PHE A 94 3.76 -20.53 8.49
CA PHE A 94 3.50 -19.55 9.54
C PHE A 94 4.65 -19.43 10.57
N ALA A 95 5.60 -20.37 10.56
CA ALA A 95 6.86 -20.31 11.27
C ALA A 95 8.03 -20.04 10.30
N ASP A 96 9.18 -19.60 10.82
CA ASP A 96 10.43 -19.60 10.04
C ASP A 96 11.20 -20.90 10.28
N ASP A 97 12.28 -21.12 9.55
CA ASP A 97 13.22 -22.21 9.83
C ASP A 97 13.87 -22.04 11.21
N VAL A 98 14.05 -23.14 11.93
CA VAL A 98 14.77 -23.13 13.21
C VAL A 98 16.27 -23.13 12.95
N GLN A 99 17.01 -22.28 13.66
CA GLN A 99 18.47 -22.27 13.57
C GLN A 99 19.04 -23.62 14.02
N THR A 100 19.83 -24.25 13.17
CA THR A 100 20.61 -25.45 13.49
C THR A 100 22.03 -25.09 13.94
N TYR A 101 22.67 -25.98 14.70
CA TYR A 101 24.04 -25.84 15.17
C TYR A 101 24.83 -27.10 14.82
N ALA A 102 26.10 -26.93 14.45
CA ALA A 102 26.95 -28.06 14.11
C ALA A 102 27.22 -28.92 15.36
N VAL A 103 27.01 -30.22 15.21
CA VAL A 103 27.30 -31.22 16.26
C VAL A 103 28.61 -31.92 15.92
N VAL A 104 29.54 -31.93 16.87
CA VAL A 104 30.82 -32.61 16.74
C VAL A 104 30.84 -33.76 17.74
N ASN A 105 31.22 -34.95 17.27
CA ASN A 105 31.49 -36.09 18.15
C ASN A 105 33.00 -36.35 18.13
N ASP A 106 33.63 -36.20 19.29
CA ASP A 106 35.06 -36.40 19.49
C ASP A 106 35.26 -37.38 20.66
N ASP A 107 35.91 -38.51 20.38
CA ASP A 107 36.13 -39.61 21.33
C ASP A 107 34.90 -40.02 22.16
N GLY A 108 33.71 -40.02 21.52
CA GLY A 108 32.45 -40.43 22.16
C GLY A 108 31.78 -39.33 22.99
N ILE A 109 32.35 -38.12 23.02
CA ILE A 109 31.77 -36.94 23.65
C ILE A 109 31.14 -36.05 22.58
N VAL A 110 29.89 -35.66 22.83
CA VAL A 110 29.15 -34.73 21.96
C VAL A 110 29.42 -33.30 22.37
N TYR A 111 29.76 -32.48 21.38
CA TYR A 111 29.92 -31.05 21.46
C TYR A 111 29.01 -30.35 20.44
N VAL A 112 28.66 -29.11 20.74
CA VAL A 112 27.92 -28.23 19.83
C VAL A 112 28.73 -26.98 19.57
N ASP A 113 28.86 -26.58 18.30
CA ASP A 113 29.37 -25.26 17.94
C ASP A 113 28.26 -24.21 18.15
N PRO A 114 28.40 -23.30 19.11
CA PRO A 114 27.36 -22.31 19.42
C PRO A 114 27.31 -21.17 18.38
N ARG A 115 28.25 -21.11 17.43
CA ARG A 115 28.28 -20.07 16.41
C ARG A 115 27.16 -20.31 15.40
N SER A 116 26.29 -19.32 15.22
CA SER A 116 25.21 -19.41 14.23
C SER A 116 25.75 -19.25 12.81
N HIS A 117 25.35 -20.13 11.90
CA HIS A 117 25.69 -20.04 10.46
C HIS A 117 24.70 -19.22 9.64
N ARG A 118 23.99 -18.26 10.25
CA ARG A 118 22.85 -17.59 9.60
C ARG A 118 23.30 -16.82 8.35
N ALA A 119 22.60 -17.08 7.24
CA ALA A 119 22.66 -16.30 6.01
C ALA A 119 22.27 -14.83 6.25
N ASP A 120 22.45 -13.99 5.24
CA ASP A 120 22.08 -12.57 5.27
C ASP A 120 20.66 -12.37 5.84
N ARG A 121 20.59 -11.74 7.02
CA ARG A 121 19.33 -11.55 7.76
C ARG A 121 18.36 -10.63 7.00
N VAL A 122 18.90 -9.71 6.19
CA VAL A 122 18.08 -8.77 5.41
C VAL A 122 17.42 -9.50 4.25
N ASP A 123 18.19 -10.27 3.47
CA ASP A 123 17.65 -11.03 2.34
C ASP A 123 16.60 -12.05 2.79
N HIS A 124 16.90 -12.78 3.87
CA HIS A 124 15.93 -13.69 4.46
C HIS A 124 14.65 -12.97 4.89
N ALA A 125 14.75 -11.81 5.55
CA ALA A 125 13.57 -11.06 5.96
C ALA A 125 12.78 -10.52 4.76
N LYS A 126 13.44 -10.13 3.65
CA LYS A 126 12.78 -9.75 2.40
C LYS A 126 12.05 -10.93 1.75
N GLU A 127 12.65 -12.12 1.73
CA GLU A 127 12.01 -13.34 1.23
C GLU A 127 10.79 -13.71 2.08
N ARG A 128 10.95 -13.77 3.40
CA ARG A 128 9.84 -14.08 4.31
C ARG A 128 8.73 -13.03 4.29
N LEU A 129 9.07 -11.75 4.05
CA LEU A 129 8.05 -10.73 3.80
C LEU A 129 7.21 -11.07 2.56
N ARG A 130 7.83 -11.54 1.47
CA ARG A 130 7.12 -11.99 0.26
C ARG A 130 6.26 -13.22 0.54
N ASP A 131 6.79 -14.23 1.26
CA ASP A 131 5.99 -15.39 1.66
C ASP A 131 4.76 -14.98 2.49
N GLY A 132 4.94 -14.02 3.41
CA GLY A 132 3.85 -13.47 4.21
C GLY A 132 2.79 -12.77 3.37
N LEU A 133 3.18 -12.10 2.28
CA LEU A 133 2.26 -11.48 1.33
C LEU A 133 1.51 -12.55 0.51
N GLU A 134 2.24 -13.54 -0.03
CA GLU A 134 1.69 -14.62 -0.85
C GLU A 134 0.70 -15.50 -0.08
N GLN A 135 1.03 -15.85 1.15
CA GLN A 135 0.23 -16.72 2.01
C GLN A 135 -0.74 -15.93 2.90
N SER A 136 -0.73 -14.60 2.83
CA SER A 136 -1.51 -13.70 3.69
C SER A 136 -1.35 -13.98 5.20
N ILE A 137 -0.11 -14.18 5.65
CA ILE A 137 0.22 -14.52 7.05
C ILE A 137 0.67 -13.26 7.82
N ASN A 138 -0.24 -12.69 8.60
CA ASN A 138 -0.03 -11.43 9.33
C ASN A 138 1.21 -11.43 10.23
N LEU A 139 1.45 -12.49 11.00
CA LEU A 139 2.58 -12.53 11.91
C LEU A 139 3.92 -12.52 11.17
N VAL A 140 4.00 -13.24 10.03
CA VAL A 140 5.18 -13.25 9.17
C VAL A 140 5.43 -11.86 8.60
N LEU A 141 4.38 -11.15 8.15
CA LEU A 141 4.51 -9.75 7.74
C LEU A 141 5.06 -8.87 8.87
N ALA A 142 4.46 -8.93 10.05
CA ALA A 142 4.84 -8.08 11.19
C ALA A 142 6.31 -8.30 11.61
N LYS A 143 6.72 -9.56 11.76
CA LYS A 143 8.09 -9.92 12.15
C LYS A 143 9.13 -9.43 11.15
N ASN A 144 8.84 -9.54 9.86
CA ASN A 144 9.80 -9.18 8.83
C ASN A 144 9.86 -7.67 8.57
N VAL A 145 8.76 -6.94 8.75
CA VAL A 145 8.82 -5.46 8.81
C VAL A 145 9.71 -5.00 9.96
N LEU A 146 9.52 -5.56 11.17
CA LEU A 146 10.37 -5.27 12.33
C LEU A 146 11.84 -5.58 12.05
N ALA A 147 12.14 -6.80 11.58
CA ALA A 147 13.50 -7.23 11.30
C ALA A 147 14.20 -6.36 10.26
N LEU A 148 13.50 -5.92 9.21
CA LEU A 148 14.05 -5.05 8.17
C LEU A 148 14.35 -3.65 8.72
N LEU A 149 13.44 -3.06 9.49
CA LEU A 149 13.66 -1.73 10.08
C LEU A 149 14.77 -1.75 11.14
N GLU A 150 14.84 -2.78 11.99
CA GLU A 150 15.94 -2.96 12.95
C GLU A 150 17.30 -3.13 12.25
N ALA A 151 17.31 -3.76 11.07
CA ALA A 151 18.50 -3.90 10.24
C ALA A 151 18.87 -2.62 9.46
N GLY A 152 18.11 -1.53 9.61
CA GLY A 152 18.37 -0.25 8.95
C GLY A 152 17.94 -0.19 7.48
N VAL A 153 17.12 -1.14 7.02
CA VAL A 153 16.55 -1.12 5.66
C VAL A 153 15.59 0.07 5.55
N ALA A 154 15.69 0.80 4.43
CA ALA A 154 14.84 1.96 4.21
C ALA A 154 13.36 1.54 4.10
N PRO A 155 12.41 2.26 4.72
CA PRO A 155 10.98 1.97 4.57
C PRO A 155 10.50 1.94 3.11
N ALA A 156 11.15 2.71 2.23
CA ALA A 156 10.91 2.71 0.79
C ALA A 156 11.10 1.32 0.16
N GLU A 157 12.08 0.53 0.60
CA GLU A 157 12.30 -0.84 0.09
C GLU A 157 11.17 -1.78 0.52
N VAL A 158 10.65 -1.63 1.73
CA VAL A 158 9.49 -2.39 2.23
C VAL A 158 8.23 -2.04 1.44
N LEU A 159 8.01 -0.75 1.18
CA LEU A 159 6.94 -0.26 0.32
C LEU A 159 7.07 -0.79 -1.12
N ALA A 160 8.29 -0.85 -1.66
CA ALA A 160 8.53 -1.38 -3.01
C ALA A 160 8.15 -2.86 -3.12
N ILE A 161 8.48 -3.68 -2.11
CA ILE A 161 8.08 -5.10 -2.05
C ILE A 161 6.55 -5.23 -2.06
N GLY A 162 5.86 -4.52 -1.17
CA GLY A 162 4.39 -4.54 -1.10
C GLY A 162 3.72 -3.98 -2.35
N GLY A 163 4.27 -2.89 -2.91
CA GLY A 163 3.77 -2.23 -4.11
C GLY A 163 3.85 -3.13 -5.34
N ALA A 164 5.03 -3.73 -5.59
CA ALA A 164 5.23 -4.66 -6.69
C ALA A 164 4.36 -5.91 -6.55
N PHE A 165 4.23 -6.45 -5.32
CA PHE A 165 3.35 -7.59 -5.06
C PHE A 165 1.89 -7.24 -5.36
N GLY A 166 1.37 -6.15 -4.80
CA GLY A 166 -0.03 -5.76 -5.02
C GLY A 166 -0.33 -5.43 -6.49
N ALA A 167 0.60 -4.79 -7.20
CA ALA A 167 0.43 -4.48 -8.62
C ALA A 167 0.42 -5.75 -9.50
N ARG A 168 1.15 -6.79 -9.08
CA ARG A 168 1.24 -8.08 -9.79
C ARG A 168 0.07 -9.02 -9.48
N TYR A 169 -0.33 -9.16 -8.22
CA TYR A 169 -1.23 -10.22 -7.78
C TYR A 169 -2.69 -9.80 -7.62
N ARG A 170 -3.01 -8.50 -7.70
CA ARG A 170 -4.41 -8.07 -7.74
C ARG A 170 -4.96 -8.18 -9.16
N GLU A 171 -5.85 -9.15 -9.38
CA GLU A 171 -6.45 -9.44 -10.69
C GLU A 171 -7.14 -8.21 -11.30
N ALA A 172 -7.95 -7.51 -10.50
CA ALA A 172 -8.68 -6.32 -10.91
C ALA A 172 -7.81 -5.04 -11.03
N GLY A 173 -6.48 -5.16 -10.91
CA GLY A 173 -5.55 -4.02 -10.92
C GLY A 173 -5.53 -3.24 -9.60
N TRP A 174 -5.20 -1.95 -9.64
CA TRP A 174 -5.04 -1.12 -8.45
C TRP A 174 -6.36 -0.98 -7.66
N ARG A 175 -6.28 -1.21 -6.34
CA ARG A 175 -7.42 -1.21 -5.39
C ARG A 175 -6.99 -0.75 -3.99
N SER A 176 -7.89 -0.91 -3.01
CA SER A 176 -7.75 -0.48 -1.62
C SER A 176 -6.40 -0.82 -0.97
N GLY A 177 -5.86 -2.03 -1.15
CA GLY A 177 -4.62 -2.46 -0.52
C GLY A 177 -3.43 -1.57 -0.90
N LEU A 178 -3.24 -1.33 -2.20
CA LEU A 178 -2.17 -0.43 -2.69
C LEU A 178 -2.44 1.03 -2.31
N THR A 179 -3.70 1.48 -2.32
CA THR A 179 -4.07 2.82 -1.85
C THR A 179 -3.73 3.02 -0.37
N ILE A 180 -4.05 2.04 0.49
CA ILE A 180 -3.75 2.07 1.92
C ILE A 180 -2.23 2.00 2.14
N LEU A 181 -1.51 1.10 1.47
CA LEU A 181 -0.05 1.01 1.57
C LEU A 181 0.61 2.35 1.23
N THR A 182 0.17 2.99 0.15
CA THR A 182 0.66 4.30 -0.27
C THR A 182 0.33 5.39 0.75
N ALA A 183 -0.91 5.41 1.26
CA ALA A 183 -1.31 6.35 2.29
C ALA A 183 -0.47 6.19 3.58
N MET A 184 -0.18 4.95 3.98
CA MET A 184 0.71 4.64 5.10
C MET A 184 2.14 5.11 4.82
N GLY A 185 2.65 4.90 3.60
CA GLY A 185 3.95 5.42 3.17
C GLY A 185 4.07 6.94 3.26
N ASN A 186 3.05 7.67 2.82
CA ASN A 186 3.01 9.14 2.87
C ASN A 186 3.06 9.72 4.29
N ILE A 187 2.57 8.98 5.30
CA ILE A 187 2.57 9.46 6.69
C ILE A 187 3.82 9.07 7.46
N LEU A 188 4.67 8.14 6.96
CA LEU A 188 5.87 7.67 7.65
C LEU A 188 6.79 8.79 8.18
N PRO A 189 7.05 9.90 7.45
CA PRO A 189 7.89 10.98 7.95
C PRO A 189 7.29 11.73 9.16
N ARG A 190 5.99 11.55 9.42
CA ARG A 190 5.26 12.17 10.53
C ARG A 190 5.08 11.23 11.72
N LEU A 191 5.53 9.99 11.62
CA LEU A 191 5.43 8.98 12.67
C LEU A 191 6.75 8.84 13.42
N ASP A 192 6.64 8.59 14.72
CA ASP A 192 7.76 8.16 15.54
C ASP A 192 8.36 6.86 14.97
N PRO A 193 9.68 6.62 15.12
CA PRO A 193 10.33 5.44 14.55
C PRO A 193 9.65 4.11 14.88
N ASP A 194 9.18 3.95 16.11
CA ASP A 194 8.50 2.74 16.58
C ASP A 194 7.11 2.55 15.94
N ASP A 195 6.45 3.65 15.56
CA ASP A 195 5.13 3.62 14.92
C ASP A 195 5.17 3.32 13.41
N ARG A 196 6.35 3.48 12.78
CA ARG A 196 6.52 3.20 11.35
C ARG A 196 6.28 1.72 11.03
N VAL A 197 6.60 0.83 11.97
CA VAL A 197 6.31 -0.60 11.86
C VAL A 197 4.81 -0.83 11.66
N PHE A 198 3.97 -0.19 12.48
CA PHE A 198 2.51 -0.35 12.41
C PHE A 198 1.94 0.15 11.09
N ALA A 199 2.43 1.29 10.59
CA ALA A 199 1.99 1.83 9.30
C ALA A 199 2.35 0.90 8.13
N LEU A 200 3.60 0.43 8.05
CA LEU A 200 4.03 -0.50 7.02
C LEU A 200 3.27 -1.84 7.10
N TYR A 201 3.16 -2.40 8.31
CA TYR A 201 2.39 -3.62 8.55
C TYR A 201 0.92 -3.46 8.13
N HIS A 202 0.28 -2.35 8.51
CA HIS A 202 -1.11 -2.09 8.16
C HIS A 202 -1.31 -2.02 6.64
N GLY A 203 -0.40 -1.35 5.92
CA GLY A 203 -0.40 -1.33 4.46
C GLY A 203 -0.26 -2.73 3.85
N LEU A 204 0.75 -3.48 4.28
CA LEU A 204 1.08 -4.79 3.75
C LEU A 204 -0.01 -5.84 4.02
N VAL A 205 -0.66 -5.82 5.18
CA VAL A 205 -1.79 -6.73 5.48
C VAL A 205 -2.96 -6.47 4.55
N ASN A 206 -3.28 -5.20 4.26
CA ASN A 206 -4.36 -4.89 3.33
C ASN A 206 -3.98 -5.28 1.89
N VAL A 207 -2.71 -5.13 1.48
CA VAL A 207 -2.22 -5.64 0.20
C VAL A 207 -2.34 -7.17 0.11
N ALA A 208 -1.88 -7.89 1.13
CA ALA A 208 -1.94 -9.35 1.17
C ALA A 208 -3.38 -9.86 1.10
N ARG A 209 -4.27 -9.29 1.91
CA ARG A 209 -5.71 -9.61 1.91
C ARG A 209 -6.34 -9.35 0.54
N ASP A 210 -6.00 -8.23 -0.07
CA ASP A 210 -6.54 -7.83 -1.37
C ASP A 210 -6.12 -8.78 -2.51
N CYS A 211 -5.00 -9.47 -2.37
CA CYS A 211 -4.45 -10.40 -3.37
C CYS A 211 -4.66 -11.88 -3.02
N ALA A 212 -5.15 -12.19 -1.82
CA ALA A 212 -5.23 -13.56 -1.33
C ALA A 212 -6.05 -14.46 -2.27
N GLY A 213 -5.45 -15.57 -2.70
CA GLY A 213 -6.08 -16.56 -3.58
C GLY A 213 -6.21 -16.14 -5.05
N GLN A 214 -5.63 -15.01 -5.46
CA GLN A 214 -5.70 -14.53 -6.84
C GLN A 214 -4.47 -14.91 -7.66
N PRO A 215 -4.62 -15.14 -8.98
CA PRO A 215 -3.49 -15.43 -9.86
C PRO A 215 -2.64 -14.17 -10.10
N PRO A 216 -1.33 -14.31 -10.37
CA PRO A 216 -0.53 -13.20 -10.83
C PRO A 216 -0.97 -12.75 -12.23
N ARG A 217 -0.92 -11.44 -12.46
CA ARG A 217 -0.94 -10.87 -13.81
C ARG A 217 0.36 -11.24 -14.54
N HIS A 218 0.24 -11.40 -15.85
CA HIS A 218 1.36 -11.57 -16.76
C HIS A 218 1.63 -10.22 -17.46
N PRO A 219 2.72 -9.52 -17.10
CA PRO A 219 3.04 -8.23 -17.71
C PRO A 219 3.20 -8.35 -19.22
N LEU A 220 2.73 -7.34 -19.96
CA LEU A 220 3.01 -7.22 -21.39
C LEU A 220 4.37 -6.53 -21.62
N ASP A 221 4.88 -6.62 -22.84
CA ASP A 221 6.05 -5.87 -23.27
C ASP A 221 5.67 -4.56 -23.98
N SER A 222 6.57 -3.60 -23.96
CA SER A 222 6.48 -2.39 -24.78
C SER A 222 6.45 -2.72 -26.28
N LEU A 223 6.14 -1.74 -27.11
CA LEU A 223 6.30 -1.86 -28.56
C LEU A 223 7.80 -1.96 -28.93
N PRO A 224 8.14 -2.71 -30.00
CA PRO A 224 9.51 -2.80 -30.48
C PRO A 224 10.02 -1.45 -31.03
N GLU A 225 11.32 -1.19 -30.82
CA GLU A 225 12.16 -0.04 -31.24
C GLU A 225 11.52 1.01 -32.18
N ALA A 226 10.63 1.83 -31.63
CA ALA A 226 10.23 3.09 -32.23
C ALA A 226 9.99 4.13 -31.13
N ALA A 227 10.75 5.24 -31.17
CA ALA A 227 10.53 6.41 -30.33
C ALA A 227 9.19 7.07 -30.71
N THR A 228 8.10 6.46 -30.26
CA THR A 228 6.75 6.95 -30.49
C THR A 228 6.57 8.22 -29.67
N PRO A 229 6.19 9.36 -30.28
CA PRO A 229 6.02 10.61 -29.55
C PRO A 229 5.00 10.50 -28.42
N PRO A 230 5.20 11.19 -27.28
CA PRO A 230 4.29 11.14 -26.14
C PRO A 230 2.82 11.43 -26.49
N ASP A 231 2.57 12.42 -27.35
CA ASP A 231 1.21 12.79 -27.76
C ASP A 231 0.49 11.66 -28.51
N ARG A 232 1.24 10.89 -29.31
CA ARG A 232 0.71 9.73 -30.03
C ARG A 232 0.40 8.58 -29.07
N LEU A 233 1.30 8.30 -28.12
CA LEU A 233 1.07 7.30 -27.08
C LEU A 233 -0.13 7.67 -26.20
N LYS A 234 -0.27 8.94 -25.83
CA LYS A 234 -1.42 9.47 -25.11
C LYS A 234 -2.72 9.29 -25.90
N ALA A 235 -2.72 9.58 -27.19
CA ALA A 235 -3.89 9.39 -28.05
C ALA A 235 -4.30 7.91 -28.14
N TRP A 236 -3.33 7.00 -28.38
CA TRP A 236 -3.60 5.57 -28.40
C TRP A 236 -4.08 5.04 -27.05
N PHE A 237 -3.44 5.43 -25.97
CA PHE A 237 -3.84 5.02 -24.61
C PHE A 237 -5.30 5.38 -24.33
N ARG A 238 -5.70 6.63 -24.60
CA ARG A 238 -7.08 7.08 -24.44
C ARG A 238 -8.05 6.31 -25.34
N GLN A 239 -7.67 6.04 -26.59
CA GLN A 239 -8.48 5.25 -27.52
C GLN A 239 -8.69 3.81 -27.02
N PHE A 240 -7.65 3.15 -26.50
CA PHE A 240 -7.75 1.81 -25.96
C PHE A 240 -8.63 1.77 -24.71
N VAL A 241 -8.48 2.75 -23.80
CA VAL A 241 -9.37 2.89 -22.64
C VAL A 241 -10.82 3.11 -23.07
N GLU A 242 -11.07 3.92 -24.11
CA GLU A 242 -12.42 4.18 -24.63
C GLU A 242 -13.13 2.89 -25.06
N VAL A 243 -12.41 2.01 -25.76
CA VAL A 243 -12.94 0.73 -26.26
C VAL A 243 -12.75 -0.42 -25.27
N ARG A 244 -12.36 -0.12 -24.03
CA ARG A 244 -12.15 -1.09 -22.93
C ARG A 244 -11.08 -2.15 -23.24
N ASP A 245 -10.07 -1.79 -24.03
CA ASP A 245 -8.91 -2.63 -24.34
C ASP A 245 -7.78 -2.38 -23.32
N SER A 246 -7.76 -3.17 -22.25
CA SER A 246 -6.74 -3.07 -21.20
C SER A 246 -5.33 -3.39 -21.71
N ASP A 247 -5.21 -4.32 -22.66
CA ASP A 247 -3.92 -4.81 -23.14
C ASP A 247 -3.28 -3.79 -24.07
N GLY A 248 -4.07 -3.22 -24.99
CA GLY A 248 -3.65 -2.10 -25.82
C GLY A 248 -3.22 -0.89 -24.98
N ALA A 249 -4.00 -0.55 -23.95
CA ALA A 249 -3.66 0.51 -23.01
C ALA A 249 -2.36 0.22 -22.24
N GLU A 250 -2.17 -1.00 -21.74
CA GLU A 250 -0.96 -1.42 -21.04
C GLU A 250 0.28 -1.32 -21.93
N ARG A 251 0.22 -1.81 -23.17
CA ARG A 251 1.35 -1.72 -24.12
C ARG A 251 1.70 -0.28 -24.49
N ALA A 252 0.71 0.59 -24.68
CA ALA A 252 0.94 2.00 -24.93
C ALA A 252 1.61 2.69 -23.72
N LEU A 253 1.14 2.39 -22.51
CA LEU A 253 1.70 2.90 -21.26
C LEU A 253 3.13 2.40 -21.01
N LEU A 254 3.40 1.11 -21.19
CA LEU A 254 4.74 0.55 -21.04
C LEU A 254 5.73 1.08 -22.09
N THR A 255 5.26 1.33 -23.31
CA THR A 255 6.07 2.03 -24.31
C THR A 255 6.37 3.46 -23.87
N ALA A 256 5.40 4.15 -23.26
CA ALA A 256 5.64 5.47 -22.68
C ALA A 256 6.66 5.39 -21.55
N VAL A 257 6.56 4.44 -20.62
CA VAL A 257 7.55 4.27 -19.53
C VAL A 257 8.94 3.95 -20.07
N THR A 258 9.04 3.09 -21.10
CA THR A 258 10.33 2.69 -21.71
C THR A 258 11.04 3.85 -22.39
N ASN A 259 10.27 4.82 -22.91
CA ASN A 259 10.83 6.05 -23.49
C ASN A 259 11.38 7.04 -22.44
N ASP A 260 11.34 6.67 -21.15
CA ASP A 260 11.82 7.45 -19.99
C ASP A 260 11.38 8.93 -19.99
N PRO A 261 10.08 9.23 -20.16
CA PRO A 261 9.60 10.59 -20.15
C PRO A 261 9.61 11.13 -18.71
N ALA A 262 9.53 12.46 -18.58
CA ALA A 262 9.31 13.06 -17.28
C ALA A 262 8.04 12.47 -16.61
N PRO A 263 8.05 12.23 -15.28
CA PRO A 263 6.89 11.78 -14.52
C PRO A 263 5.58 12.52 -14.82
N ALA A 264 5.70 13.81 -15.16
CA ALA A 264 4.56 14.64 -15.48
C ALA A 264 3.80 14.18 -16.73
N VAL A 265 4.50 13.64 -17.72
CA VAL A 265 3.94 13.13 -18.98
C VAL A 265 3.13 11.86 -18.74
N LEU A 266 3.64 10.92 -17.93
CA LEU A 266 2.93 9.69 -17.57
C LEU A 266 1.67 10.00 -16.75
N ALA A 267 1.79 10.93 -15.80
CA ALA A 267 0.65 11.37 -15.01
C ALA A 267 -0.44 12.04 -15.88
N ASP A 268 -0.06 12.87 -16.85
CA ASP A 268 -1.01 13.49 -17.77
C ASP A 268 -1.69 12.48 -18.71
N LEU A 269 -0.94 11.47 -19.20
CA LEU A 269 -1.49 10.37 -19.98
C LEU A 269 -2.58 9.61 -19.21
N LEU A 270 -2.28 9.21 -17.97
CA LEU A 270 -3.22 8.48 -17.10
C LEU A 270 -4.41 9.35 -16.67
N ALA A 271 -4.14 10.58 -16.24
CA ALA A 271 -5.18 11.51 -15.78
C ALA A 271 -6.12 11.93 -16.91
N SER A 272 -5.63 12.05 -18.15
CA SER A 272 -6.48 12.35 -19.29
C SER A 272 -7.50 11.24 -19.53
N ALA A 273 -7.08 9.98 -19.55
CA ALA A 273 -8.01 8.85 -19.65
C ALA A 273 -8.95 8.77 -18.44
N GLY A 274 -8.44 9.05 -17.23
CA GLY A 274 -9.23 9.05 -15.99
C GLY A 274 -10.23 10.21 -15.88
N THR A 275 -10.24 11.15 -16.81
CA THR A 275 -11.13 12.33 -16.82
C THR A 275 -11.87 12.53 -18.14
N ASP A 276 -11.71 11.64 -19.11
CA ASP A 276 -12.47 11.69 -20.37
C ASP A 276 -13.96 11.44 -20.18
N HIS A 277 -14.32 10.71 -19.11
CA HIS A 277 -15.70 10.42 -18.70
C HIS A 277 -15.98 10.96 -17.30
N ALA A 278 -17.26 11.17 -16.99
CA ALA A 278 -17.66 11.78 -15.73
C ALA A 278 -17.40 10.83 -14.55
N PHE A 279 -16.64 11.32 -13.57
CA PHE A 279 -16.49 10.75 -12.22
C PHE A 279 -16.44 9.20 -12.18
N LEU A 280 -15.45 8.64 -12.88
CA LEU A 280 -15.28 7.19 -13.05
C LEU A 280 -15.21 6.42 -11.72
N ASP A 281 -15.96 5.32 -11.62
CA ASP A 281 -16.05 4.45 -10.43
C ASP A 281 -16.23 5.21 -9.11
N GLY A 282 -17.08 6.23 -9.09
CA GLY A 282 -17.31 7.03 -7.88
C GLY A 282 -16.07 7.83 -7.44
N GLY A 283 -15.18 8.14 -8.39
CA GLY A 283 -13.96 8.92 -8.17
C GLY A 283 -12.71 8.07 -7.88
N HIS A 284 -12.82 6.76 -7.71
CA HIS A 284 -11.68 5.90 -7.39
C HIS A 284 -10.59 5.93 -8.46
N THR A 285 -10.96 5.98 -9.74
CA THR A 285 -10.00 5.88 -10.84
C THR A 285 -8.94 6.98 -10.79
N LEU A 286 -9.32 8.23 -10.55
CA LEU A 286 -8.36 9.34 -10.46
C LEU A 286 -7.60 9.36 -9.13
N ASP A 287 -8.24 8.92 -8.02
CA ASP A 287 -7.54 8.70 -6.75
C ASP A 287 -6.44 7.65 -6.91
N PHE A 288 -6.71 6.55 -7.60
CA PHE A 288 -5.72 5.49 -7.85
C PHE A 288 -4.57 5.97 -8.72
N VAL A 289 -4.84 6.79 -9.76
CA VAL A 289 -3.77 7.45 -10.53
C VAL A 289 -2.89 8.31 -9.63
N ASN A 290 -3.49 9.11 -8.75
CA ASN A 290 -2.73 9.93 -7.80
C ASN A 290 -1.92 9.06 -6.80
N LYS A 291 -2.51 7.99 -6.28
CA LYS A 291 -1.86 7.09 -5.32
C LYS A 291 -0.74 6.28 -5.95
N ALA A 292 -0.90 5.79 -7.17
CA ALA A 292 0.19 5.13 -7.89
C ALA A 292 1.39 6.06 -8.09
N ARG A 293 1.13 7.34 -8.38
CA ARG A 293 2.18 8.36 -8.46
C ARG A 293 2.86 8.59 -7.10
N GLU A 294 2.08 8.78 -6.05
CA GLU A 294 2.62 8.95 -4.69
C GLU A 294 3.47 7.76 -4.26
N LEU A 295 3.08 6.54 -4.63
CA LEU A 295 3.89 5.35 -4.37
C LEU A 295 5.23 5.44 -5.09
N LEU A 296 5.25 5.80 -6.37
CA LEU A 296 6.49 5.99 -7.15
C LEU A 296 7.36 7.13 -6.61
N ASP A 297 6.77 8.20 -6.11
CA ASP A 297 7.51 9.28 -5.43
C ASP A 297 8.18 8.78 -4.13
N LEU A 298 7.62 7.75 -3.48
CA LEU A 298 8.17 7.13 -2.26
C LEU A 298 9.22 6.04 -2.55
N ILE A 299 9.02 5.24 -3.61
CA ILE A 299 9.84 4.05 -3.88
C ILE A 299 10.82 4.20 -5.04
N GLY A 300 10.68 5.27 -5.84
CA GLY A 300 11.47 5.48 -7.05
C GLY A 300 10.67 5.20 -8.34
N TRP A 301 10.91 6.02 -9.37
CA TRP A 301 10.23 5.94 -10.67
C TRP A 301 10.77 4.81 -11.57
N GLU A 302 11.91 4.22 -11.24
CA GLU A 302 12.43 2.98 -11.83
C GLU A 302 11.44 1.80 -11.68
N HIS A 303 10.51 1.88 -10.72
CA HIS A 303 9.44 0.90 -10.53
C HIS A 303 8.20 1.15 -11.39
N ALA A 304 8.16 2.21 -12.22
CA ALA A 304 6.96 2.60 -12.98
C ALA A 304 6.40 1.47 -13.86
N ALA A 305 7.27 0.67 -14.50
CA ALA A 305 6.86 -0.46 -15.33
C ALA A 305 6.19 -1.60 -14.54
N ALA A 306 6.52 -1.75 -13.26
CA ALA A 306 5.88 -2.75 -12.39
C ALA A 306 4.57 -2.23 -11.77
N ILE A 307 4.46 -0.92 -11.57
CA ILE A 307 3.35 -0.31 -10.83
C ILE A 307 2.24 0.21 -11.75
N LEU A 308 2.56 1.06 -12.73
CA LEU A 308 1.54 1.78 -13.51
C LEU A 308 0.60 0.87 -14.33
N PRO A 309 1.04 -0.29 -14.88
CA PRO A 309 0.13 -1.23 -15.53
C PRO A 309 -0.98 -1.77 -14.63
N SER A 310 -0.85 -1.68 -13.30
CA SER A 310 -1.95 -1.99 -12.38
C SER A 310 -3.19 -1.10 -12.59
N LEU A 311 -3.05 0.07 -13.19
CA LEU A 311 -4.15 1.00 -13.44
C LEU A 311 -4.92 0.69 -14.73
N THR A 312 -4.35 -0.05 -15.69
CA THR A 312 -4.99 -0.24 -17.00
C THR A 312 -6.30 -1.03 -16.93
N PRO A 313 -6.44 -2.12 -16.14
CA PRO A 313 -7.72 -2.80 -16.01
C PRO A 313 -8.76 -1.92 -15.33
N VAL A 314 -8.33 -1.05 -14.40
CA VAL A 314 -9.23 -0.11 -13.72
C VAL A 314 -9.78 0.90 -14.73
N LEU A 315 -8.90 1.60 -15.43
CA LEU A 315 -9.29 2.62 -16.41
C LEU A 315 -10.21 2.06 -17.51
N ALA A 316 -9.92 0.88 -18.04
CA ALA A 316 -10.71 0.24 -19.09
C ALA A 316 -12.06 -0.30 -18.59
N ALA A 317 -12.13 -0.79 -17.34
CA ALA A 317 -13.34 -1.41 -16.80
C ALA A 317 -14.26 -0.44 -16.05
N SER A 318 -13.82 0.77 -15.75
CA SER A 318 -14.59 1.71 -14.93
C SER A 318 -15.99 1.97 -15.46
N ARG A 319 -16.92 2.12 -14.50
CA ARG A 319 -18.27 2.63 -14.72
C ARG A 319 -18.22 4.13 -14.91
N ARG A 320 -18.99 4.62 -15.89
CA ARG A 320 -19.05 6.03 -16.26
C ARG A 320 -20.25 6.68 -15.56
N SER A 321 -20.05 7.79 -14.85
CA SER A 321 -21.13 8.38 -14.05
C SER A 321 -22.25 9.00 -14.91
N GLU A 322 -21.96 9.38 -16.14
CA GLU A 322 -22.93 9.83 -17.14
C GLU A 322 -23.97 8.76 -17.53
N GLU A 323 -23.69 7.49 -17.26
CA GLU A 323 -24.63 6.38 -17.47
C GLU A 323 -25.64 6.25 -16.31
N LEU A 324 -25.51 7.08 -15.26
CA LEU A 324 -26.27 6.96 -14.02
C LEU A 324 -27.46 7.90 -13.96
N ASN A 325 -28.57 7.39 -13.44
CA ASN A 325 -29.75 8.18 -13.19
C ASN A 325 -29.45 9.41 -12.31
N SER A 326 -28.61 9.27 -11.29
CA SER A 326 -28.25 10.37 -10.38
C SER A 326 -27.53 11.54 -11.06
N TRP A 327 -26.86 11.30 -12.20
CA TRP A 327 -26.17 12.34 -12.97
C TRP A 327 -27.00 12.90 -14.13
N ARG A 328 -28.10 12.24 -14.50
CA ARG A 328 -28.91 12.59 -15.67
C ARG A 328 -30.31 13.10 -15.30
N HIS A 329 -30.80 12.83 -14.09
CA HIS A 329 -32.15 13.18 -13.66
C HIS A 329 -32.19 13.55 -12.15
N PRO A 330 -32.98 14.56 -11.72
CA PRO A 330 -33.89 15.40 -12.53
C PRO A 330 -33.19 16.52 -13.31
N VAL A 331 -31.96 16.86 -12.92
CA VAL A 331 -31.11 17.79 -13.66
C VAL A 331 -30.06 16.97 -14.39
N ASP A 332 -29.92 17.20 -15.70
CA ASP A 332 -28.89 16.56 -16.50
C ASP A 332 -27.54 17.26 -16.29
N LEU A 333 -26.74 16.74 -15.36
CA LEU A 333 -25.46 17.33 -14.98
C LEU A 333 -24.44 17.26 -16.11
N ILE A 334 -24.55 16.26 -17.00
CA ILE A 334 -23.64 16.10 -18.14
C ILE A 334 -23.91 17.15 -19.20
N ALA A 335 -25.20 17.43 -19.48
CA ALA A 335 -25.57 18.49 -20.42
C ALA A 335 -25.08 19.89 -19.97
N LEU A 336 -24.91 20.12 -18.66
CA LEU A 336 -24.31 21.35 -18.14
C LEU A 336 -22.81 21.47 -18.45
N LEU A 337 -22.11 20.33 -18.62
CA LEU A 337 -20.66 20.29 -18.86
C LEU A 337 -20.31 20.41 -20.35
N ASP A 338 -21.16 19.96 -21.27
CA ASP A 338 -20.87 19.95 -22.71
C ASP A 338 -20.38 21.31 -23.25
N PRO A 339 -21.05 22.46 -22.95
CA PRO A 339 -20.58 23.77 -23.43
C PRO A 339 -19.25 24.20 -22.82
N VAL A 340 -18.97 23.77 -21.58
CA VAL A 340 -17.72 24.06 -20.87
C VAL A 340 -16.58 23.26 -21.48
N PHE A 341 -16.79 21.97 -21.72
CA PHE A 341 -15.76 21.07 -22.23
C PHE A 341 -15.43 21.33 -23.70
N ALA A 342 -16.36 21.88 -24.48
CA ALA A 342 -16.08 22.40 -25.83
C ALA A 342 -15.08 23.57 -25.84
N ARG A 343 -14.91 24.27 -24.71
CA ARG A 343 -14.02 25.42 -24.54
C ARG A 343 -12.85 25.14 -23.59
N LEU A 344 -12.58 23.88 -23.26
CA LEU A 344 -11.63 23.50 -22.21
C LEU A 344 -10.21 24.04 -22.45
N ASP A 345 -9.74 24.01 -23.70
CA ASP A 345 -8.41 24.51 -24.06
C ASP A 345 -8.31 26.05 -23.95
N ASP A 346 -9.39 26.78 -24.28
CA ASP A 346 -9.50 28.24 -24.07
C ASP A 346 -9.47 28.58 -22.57
N LEU A 347 -10.21 27.83 -21.76
CA LEU A 347 -10.20 27.98 -20.30
C LEU A 347 -8.82 27.69 -19.72
N ALA A 348 -8.16 26.61 -20.18
CA ALA A 348 -6.81 26.26 -19.74
C ALA A 348 -5.77 27.32 -20.12
N ALA A 349 -5.91 27.94 -21.30
CA ALA A 349 -5.01 29.01 -21.76
C ALA A 349 -5.16 30.31 -20.95
N ARG A 350 -6.36 30.60 -20.44
CA ARG A 350 -6.63 31.79 -19.60
C ARG A 350 -6.32 31.57 -18.13
N ALA A 351 -6.47 30.34 -17.64
CA ALA A 351 -6.29 30.02 -16.23
C ALA A 351 -4.87 30.36 -15.76
N GLY A 352 -4.76 30.91 -14.55
CA GLY A 352 -3.50 31.36 -13.96
C GLY A 352 -3.02 32.75 -14.38
N ALA A 353 -3.77 33.49 -15.21
CA ALA A 353 -3.45 34.88 -15.55
C ALA A 353 -3.53 35.84 -14.34
N ASP A 354 -4.29 35.49 -13.30
CA ASP A 354 -4.36 36.22 -12.03
C ASP A 354 -3.85 35.34 -10.88
N PRO A 355 -2.55 35.39 -10.54
CA PRO A 355 -1.99 34.62 -9.43
C PRO A 355 -2.49 35.08 -8.05
N ALA A 356 -3.10 36.26 -7.94
CA ALA A 356 -3.64 36.79 -6.68
C ALA A 356 -5.05 36.26 -6.38
N TRP A 357 -5.70 35.61 -7.35
CA TRP A 357 -7.03 35.04 -7.16
C TRP A 357 -7.05 34.04 -6.00
N HIS A 358 -8.06 34.15 -5.16
CA HIS A 358 -8.39 33.18 -4.13
C HIS A 358 -9.89 32.97 -4.06
N ALA A 359 -10.32 31.77 -3.67
CA ALA A 359 -11.72 31.49 -3.42
C ALA A 359 -12.23 32.37 -2.28
N SER A 360 -13.33 33.08 -2.50
CA SER A 360 -14.06 33.81 -1.47
C SER A 360 -14.98 32.85 -0.68
N ASP A 361 -15.46 33.29 0.49
CA ASP A 361 -16.48 32.54 1.24
C ASP A 361 -17.77 32.37 0.43
N GLU A 362 -18.12 33.37 -0.38
CA GLU A 362 -19.26 33.30 -1.31
C GLU A 362 -19.05 32.20 -2.38
N PHE A 363 -17.84 32.11 -2.95
CA PHE A 363 -17.51 31.05 -3.90
C PHE A 363 -17.65 29.66 -3.27
N ILE A 364 -17.14 29.48 -2.03
CA ILE A 364 -17.30 28.21 -1.30
C ILE A 364 -18.78 27.93 -1.00
N ALA A 365 -19.56 28.95 -0.60
CA ALA A 365 -20.99 28.80 -0.37
C ALA A 365 -21.72 28.38 -1.66
N THR A 366 -21.34 28.92 -2.83
CA THR A 366 -21.88 28.46 -4.12
C THR A 366 -21.57 26.99 -4.35
N LEU A 367 -20.35 26.52 -4.09
CA LEU A 367 -19.99 25.09 -4.24
C LEU A 367 -20.81 24.15 -3.33
N HIS A 368 -21.29 24.64 -2.18
CA HIS A 368 -22.17 23.87 -1.28
C HIS A 368 -23.66 24.02 -1.58
N GLY A 369 -24.02 24.89 -2.53
CA GLY A 369 -25.39 25.18 -2.91
C GLY A 369 -26.13 24.00 -3.56
N ASP A 370 -27.40 24.23 -3.87
CA ASP A 370 -28.32 23.26 -4.47
C ASP A 370 -28.62 23.52 -5.96
N ASP A 371 -27.95 24.50 -6.57
CA ASP A 371 -28.01 24.78 -8.00
C ASP A 371 -26.70 24.34 -8.70
N PRO A 372 -26.70 23.20 -9.42
CA PRO A 372 -25.52 22.72 -10.13
C PRO A 372 -25.12 23.63 -11.31
N ALA A 373 -26.05 24.39 -11.91
CA ALA A 373 -25.71 25.33 -12.97
C ALA A 373 -24.94 26.54 -12.42
N ALA A 374 -25.33 27.05 -11.25
CA ALA A 374 -24.58 28.09 -10.56
C ALA A 374 -23.16 27.63 -10.17
N ILE A 375 -23.00 26.37 -9.73
CA ILE A 375 -21.69 25.77 -9.42
C ILE A 375 -20.80 25.73 -10.68
N VAL A 376 -21.33 25.21 -11.79
CA VAL A 376 -20.58 25.13 -13.06
C VAL A 376 -20.22 26.53 -13.58
N ALA A 377 -21.13 27.49 -13.48
CA ALA A 377 -20.90 28.88 -13.87
C ALA A 377 -19.79 29.52 -13.02
N ALA A 378 -19.84 29.39 -11.69
CA ALA A 378 -18.84 29.96 -10.79
C ALA A 378 -17.44 29.41 -11.06
N LEU A 379 -17.30 28.09 -11.25
CA LEU A 379 -16.03 27.46 -11.63
C LEU A 379 -15.50 27.99 -12.96
N THR A 380 -16.39 28.11 -13.96
CA THR A 380 -16.03 28.59 -15.30
C THR A 380 -15.59 30.04 -15.27
N THR A 381 -16.34 30.91 -14.60
CA THR A 381 -15.99 32.32 -14.41
C THR A 381 -14.65 32.47 -13.69
N ALA A 382 -14.39 31.66 -12.65
CA ALA A 382 -13.10 31.69 -11.95
C ALA A 382 -11.93 31.43 -12.93
N LEU A 383 -12.03 30.41 -13.78
CA LEU A 383 -11.02 30.12 -14.79
C LEU A 383 -10.92 31.22 -15.85
N GLU A 384 -12.05 31.78 -16.30
CA GLU A 384 -12.09 32.86 -17.29
C GLU A 384 -11.43 34.17 -16.81
N VAL A 385 -11.57 34.50 -15.52
CA VAL A 385 -10.91 35.68 -14.92
C VAL A 385 -9.45 35.43 -14.53
N GLY A 386 -8.93 34.23 -14.81
CA GLY A 386 -7.51 33.92 -14.64
C GLY A 386 -7.15 33.21 -13.34
N ALA A 387 -8.10 32.64 -12.61
CA ALA A 387 -7.79 31.87 -11.40
C ALA A 387 -6.77 30.75 -11.68
N PRO A 388 -5.75 30.54 -10.82
CA PRO A 388 -4.84 29.42 -10.98
C PRO A 388 -5.59 28.09 -10.88
N PRO A 389 -5.39 27.12 -11.78
CA PRO A 389 -6.04 25.80 -11.71
C PRO A 389 -5.84 25.11 -10.35
N THR A 390 -4.67 25.29 -9.74
CA THR A 390 -4.33 24.78 -8.41
C THR A 390 -5.15 25.46 -7.30
N ALA A 391 -5.50 26.74 -7.44
CA ALA A 391 -6.35 27.45 -6.50
C ALA A 391 -7.81 26.99 -6.61
N VAL A 392 -8.31 26.77 -7.83
CA VAL A 392 -9.68 26.27 -8.07
C VAL A 392 -9.82 24.82 -7.59
N THR A 393 -8.89 23.92 -7.94
CA THR A 393 -8.89 22.53 -7.43
C THR A 393 -8.80 22.47 -5.89
N ARG A 394 -7.99 23.36 -5.28
CA ARG A 394 -7.92 23.49 -3.82
C ARG A 394 -9.25 23.91 -3.21
N ALA A 395 -9.97 24.84 -3.84
CA ALA A 395 -11.28 25.29 -3.38
C ALA A 395 -12.32 24.15 -3.41
N VAL A 396 -12.36 23.36 -4.48
CA VAL A 396 -13.24 22.16 -4.56
C VAL A 396 -12.84 21.11 -3.53
N SER A 397 -11.54 20.85 -3.34
CA SER A 397 -11.05 19.92 -2.31
C SER A 397 -11.39 20.39 -0.90
N TYR A 398 -11.27 21.69 -0.61
CA TYR A 398 -11.67 22.29 0.65
C TYR A 398 -13.18 22.18 0.88
N ALA A 399 -14.00 22.47 -0.14
CA ALA A 399 -15.45 22.34 -0.04
C ALA A 399 -15.86 20.88 0.23
N ALA A 400 -15.21 19.90 -0.42
CA ALA A 400 -15.42 18.48 -0.13
C ALA A 400 -14.99 18.10 1.30
N ALA A 401 -13.85 18.61 1.79
CA ALA A 401 -13.41 18.42 3.17
C ALA A 401 -14.41 19.00 4.18
N LEU A 402 -15.01 20.15 3.87
CA LEU A 402 -16.04 20.75 4.72
C LEU A 402 -17.30 19.87 4.80
N ARG A 403 -17.66 19.16 3.73
CA ARG A 403 -18.78 18.19 3.73
C ARG A 403 -18.52 17.05 4.70
N VAL A 404 -17.27 16.55 4.77
CA VAL A 404 -16.83 15.55 5.74
C VAL A 404 -16.85 16.12 7.17
N ALA A 405 -16.31 17.32 7.37
CA ALA A 405 -16.26 17.95 8.69
C ALA A 405 -17.65 18.28 9.26
N ARG A 406 -18.63 18.54 8.38
CA ARG A 406 -20.04 18.78 8.71
C ARG A 406 -20.90 17.51 8.64
N PHE A 407 -20.30 16.33 8.45
CA PHE A 407 -21.02 15.06 8.42
C PHE A 407 -21.58 14.72 9.81
N HIS A 408 -22.88 14.46 9.88
CA HIS A 408 -23.57 14.20 11.14
C HIS A 408 -23.60 12.70 11.46
N THR A 409 -23.43 12.33 12.75
CA THR A 409 -23.44 10.92 13.20
C THR A 409 -24.81 10.25 13.14
N SER A 410 -25.85 10.96 12.69
CA SER A 410 -27.16 10.39 12.39
C SER A 410 -27.23 9.75 11.01
N ASN A 411 -26.28 10.06 10.12
CA ASN A 411 -26.14 9.41 8.82
C ASN A 411 -25.53 8.01 8.99
N GLU A 412 -25.68 7.15 7.99
CA GLU A 412 -25.12 5.80 8.03
C GLU A 412 -23.63 5.78 7.67
N PHE A 413 -22.93 4.69 7.99
CA PHE A 413 -21.53 4.53 7.61
C PHE A 413 -21.33 4.56 6.08
N GLY A 414 -22.29 4.02 5.31
CA GLY A 414 -22.26 4.08 3.84
C GLY A 414 -22.29 5.53 3.32
N ASP A 415 -23.04 6.41 3.98
CA ASP A 415 -23.09 7.84 3.64
C ASP A 415 -21.75 8.53 3.92
N TRP A 416 -21.05 8.11 4.98
CA TRP A 416 -19.72 8.63 5.30
C TRP A 416 -18.70 8.27 4.21
N ILE A 417 -18.77 7.03 3.71
CA ILE A 417 -17.93 6.59 2.58
C ILE A 417 -18.19 7.46 1.35
N THR A 418 -19.45 7.82 1.07
CA THR A 418 -19.83 8.66 -0.07
C THR A 418 -19.13 10.03 -0.03
N VAL A 419 -19.27 10.78 1.08
CA VAL A 419 -18.61 12.09 1.20
C VAL A 419 -17.08 11.98 1.23
N LEU A 420 -16.55 10.87 1.76
CA LEU A 420 -15.12 10.60 1.75
C LEU A 420 -14.61 10.42 0.32
N HIS A 421 -15.33 9.70 -0.55
CA HIS A 421 -14.93 9.51 -1.95
C HIS A 421 -14.88 10.82 -2.73
N THR A 422 -15.86 11.71 -2.54
CA THR A 422 -15.82 13.06 -3.13
C THR A 422 -14.59 13.83 -2.65
N PHE A 423 -14.26 13.75 -1.35
CA PHE A 423 -13.06 14.40 -0.81
C PHE A 423 -11.76 13.80 -1.36
N THR A 424 -11.60 12.48 -1.36
CA THR A 424 -10.37 11.83 -1.86
C THR A 424 -10.17 12.11 -3.35
N TYR A 425 -11.24 12.07 -4.15
CA TYR A 425 -11.21 12.47 -5.55
C TYR A 425 -10.77 13.93 -5.72
N ALA A 426 -11.42 14.88 -5.02
CA ALA A 426 -11.10 16.30 -5.15
C ALA A 426 -9.66 16.60 -4.69
N ASN A 427 -9.19 15.94 -3.63
CA ASN A 427 -7.80 16.02 -3.20
C ASN A 427 -6.85 15.40 -4.25
N ALA A 428 -7.18 14.26 -4.84
CA ALA A 428 -6.39 13.64 -5.90
C ALA A 428 -6.27 14.56 -7.12
N THR A 429 -7.37 15.16 -7.58
CA THR A 429 -7.39 16.16 -8.64
C THR A 429 -6.47 17.34 -8.29
N HIS A 430 -6.53 17.84 -7.05
CA HIS A 430 -5.66 18.93 -6.60
C HIS A 430 -4.17 18.54 -6.58
N GLN A 431 -3.81 17.37 -6.05
CA GLN A 431 -2.43 16.90 -6.02
C GLN A 431 -1.88 16.66 -7.44
N LEU A 432 -2.68 16.07 -8.33
CA LEU A 432 -2.31 15.89 -9.73
C LEU A 432 -2.12 17.24 -10.43
N MET A 433 -3.03 18.20 -10.24
CA MET A 433 -2.92 19.54 -10.83
C MET A 433 -1.68 20.28 -10.34
N ARG A 434 -1.30 20.13 -9.06
CA ARG A 434 -0.07 20.74 -8.51
C ARG A 434 1.19 20.18 -9.14
N ARG A 435 1.20 18.88 -9.46
CA ARG A 435 2.41 18.16 -9.86
C ARG A 435 2.52 17.98 -11.38
N SER A 436 1.40 18.02 -12.12
CA SER A 436 1.28 17.80 -13.57
C SER A 436 0.07 18.55 -14.13
N PRO A 437 0.07 19.88 -14.19
CA PRO A 437 -1.07 20.63 -14.71
C PRO A 437 -1.34 20.28 -16.18
N SER A 438 -2.61 20.03 -16.52
CA SER A 438 -3.04 19.84 -17.91
C SER A 438 -4.48 20.28 -18.09
N ALA A 439 -4.84 20.60 -19.35
CA ALA A 439 -6.22 20.97 -19.69
C ALA A 439 -7.20 19.84 -19.35
N ALA A 440 -6.82 18.58 -19.56
CA ALA A 440 -7.68 17.43 -19.27
C ALA A 440 -8.06 17.34 -17.77
N LEU A 441 -7.11 17.64 -16.87
CA LEU A 441 -7.37 17.64 -15.43
C LEU A 441 -8.39 18.69 -14.99
N LEU A 442 -8.63 19.75 -15.77
CA LEU A 442 -9.70 20.71 -15.48
C LEU A 442 -11.08 20.04 -15.50
N ARG A 443 -11.32 18.99 -16.31
CA ARG A 443 -12.56 18.20 -16.23
C ARG A 443 -12.80 17.65 -14.83
N GLY A 444 -11.72 17.21 -14.18
CA GLY A 444 -11.77 16.70 -12.81
C GLY A 444 -12.24 17.73 -11.78
N VAL A 445 -12.04 19.03 -12.02
CA VAL A 445 -12.60 20.10 -11.17
C VAL A 445 -14.12 20.03 -11.19
N TYR A 446 -14.69 19.98 -12.39
CA TYR A 446 -16.14 19.97 -12.60
C TYR A 446 -16.77 18.65 -12.12
N HIS A 447 -16.16 17.51 -12.42
CA HIS A 447 -16.63 16.21 -11.94
C HIS A 447 -16.67 16.16 -10.40
N GLY A 448 -15.64 16.67 -9.73
CA GLY A 448 -15.57 16.70 -8.26
C GLY A 448 -16.60 17.64 -7.65
N ALA A 449 -16.82 18.80 -8.25
CA ALA A 449 -17.82 19.77 -7.79
C ALA A 449 -19.26 19.26 -8.00
N LEU A 450 -19.53 18.54 -9.08
CA LEU A 450 -20.84 17.93 -9.30
C LEU A 450 -21.08 16.72 -8.39
N SER A 451 -20.04 15.93 -8.08
CA SER A 451 -20.14 14.92 -7.01
C SER A 451 -20.43 15.57 -5.66
N LEU A 452 -19.75 16.68 -5.33
CA LEU A 452 -20.04 17.46 -4.14
C LEU A 452 -21.51 17.92 -4.09
N TYR A 453 -22.07 18.40 -5.21
CA TYR A 453 -23.49 18.74 -5.32
C TYR A 453 -24.40 17.53 -5.08
N LEU A 454 -24.06 16.36 -5.61
CA LEU A 454 -24.84 15.14 -5.39
C LEU A 454 -24.88 14.74 -3.92
N ASP A 455 -23.80 15.00 -3.17
CA ASP A 455 -23.70 14.71 -1.74
C ASP A 455 -24.42 15.71 -0.83
N ARG A 456 -25.11 16.73 -1.38
CA ARG A 456 -25.64 17.87 -0.60
C ARG A 456 -26.58 17.52 0.53
N PHE A 457 -27.33 16.43 0.39
CA PHE A 457 -28.29 16.01 1.41
C PHE A 457 -27.61 15.42 2.65
N LEU A 458 -26.33 15.01 2.57
CA LEU A 458 -25.60 14.37 3.66
C LEU A 458 -25.16 15.34 4.77
N ASN A 459 -25.44 16.63 4.62
CA ASN A 459 -25.28 17.64 5.66
C ASN A 459 -26.61 18.33 6.00
N MET A 460 -27.73 17.62 5.92
CA MET A 460 -29.05 18.13 6.32
C MET A 460 -29.63 17.32 7.50
N PRO A 461 -29.46 17.77 8.77
CA PRO A 461 -28.76 18.97 9.20
C PRO A 461 -27.23 18.80 9.24
N ALA A 462 -26.50 19.91 9.16
CA ALA A 462 -25.05 19.92 9.24
C ALA A 462 -24.58 19.73 10.68
N ALA A 463 -23.53 18.92 10.88
CA ALA A 463 -22.84 18.89 12.16
C ALA A 463 -22.14 20.22 12.44
N ARG A 464 -22.12 20.60 13.72
CA ARG A 464 -21.40 21.78 14.20
C ARG A 464 -19.90 21.53 14.18
N LEU A 465 -19.16 22.46 13.57
CA LEU A 465 -17.70 22.49 13.65
C LEU A 465 -17.25 22.72 15.09
N SER A 466 -16.00 22.39 15.41
CA SER A 466 -15.46 22.49 16.77
C SER A 466 -15.67 23.88 17.39
N HIS A 467 -15.43 24.95 16.64
CA HIS A 467 -15.61 26.34 17.10
C HIS A 467 -17.08 26.79 17.16
N GLU A 468 -18.02 26.03 16.57
CA GLU A 468 -19.46 26.28 16.61
C GLU A 468 -20.14 25.54 17.77
N ARG A 469 -19.40 24.64 18.44
CA ARG A 469 -19.91 23.93 19.62
C ARG A 469 -19.93 24.89 20.82
N PRO A 470 -20.95 24.80 21.69
CA PRO A 470 -20.99 25.63 22.90
C PRO A 470 -19.71 25.43 23.72
N ALA A 471 -19.17 26.52 24.26
CA ALA A 471 -17.96 26.53 25.08
C ALA A 471 -18.05 25.53 26.23
N GLY A 472 -16.93 24.85 26.54
CA GLY A 472 -16.85 23.87 27.63
C GLY A 472 -15.90 22.70 27.40
N LEU A 473 -15.45 22.43 26.16
CA LEU A 473 -14.41 21.43 25.90
C LEU A 473 -13.07 21.86 26.51
N GLU A 474 -12.72 23.15 26.39
CA GLU A 474 -11.60 23.78 27.09
C GLU A 474 -11.72 23.78 28.63
N THR A 475 -12.91 23.49 29.17
CA THR A 475 -13.13 23.32 30.62
C THR A 475 -13.11 21.86 31.07
N LEU A 476 -13.00 20.91 30.14
CA LEU A 476 -12.81 19.51 30.50
C LEU A 476 -11.43 19.32 31.13
N PRO A 477 -11.31 18.47 32.16
CA PRO A 477 -10.02 18.20 32.76
C PRO A 477 -9.06 17.60 31.73
N VAL A 478 -7.86 18.16 31.60
CA VAL A 478 -6.79 17.59 30.75
C VAL A 478 -5.94 16.55 31.50
N GLU A 479 -6.08 16.49 32.82
CA GLU A 479 -5.37 15.54 33.67
C GLU A 479 -6.08 14.18 33.66
N PRO A 480 -5.39 13.06 33.35
CA PRO A 480 -5.98 11.72 33.26
C PRO A 480 -6.79 11.31 34.49
N GLY A 481 -6.33 11.69 35.70
CA GLY A 481 -7.01 11.37 36.95
C GLY A 481 -8.36 12.07 37.14
N ALA A 482 -8.54 13.25 36.53
CA ALA A 482 -9.79 14.01 36.61
C ALA A 482 -10.80 13.59 35.51
N LEU A 483 -10.32 13.02 34.40
CA LEU A 483 -11.16 12.41 33.36
C LEU A 483 -11.81 11.09 33.80
N LEU A 484 -11.19 10.37 34.75
CA LEU A 484 -11.67 9.08 35.27
C LEU A 484 -12.55 9.20 36.52
N ALA A 485 -12.75 10.40 37.05
CA ALA A 485 -13.53 10.66 38.27
C ALA A 485 -15.02 10.98 38.00
N HIS A 486 -15.42 10.98 36.73
CA HIS A 486 -16.79 11.10 36.23
C HIS A 486 -17.16 9.87 35.42
#